data_AF-A0A0V0GYS9-F1
#
_entry.id   AF-A0A0V0GYS9-F1
#
_cell.length_a   1.000
_cell.length_b   1.000
_cell.length_c   1.000
_cell.angle_alpha   90.00
_cell.angle_beta   90.00
_cell.angle_gamma   90.00
#
_symmetry.space_group_name_H-M   'P 1'
#
loop_
_entity.id
_entity.type
_entity.pdbx_description
1 polymer ?
#
loop_
_entity_poly.entity_id
_entity_poly.type
_entity_poly.pdbx_seq_one_letter_code
_entity_poly.pdbx_strand_id
1 'polypeptide(L)' 'MILAFATPLGEGTNNQAELEAAIFGMTWSLQLGFKNVIIEVDSQLLVDWIMLKTIPPLEY' A
#
# COMPACT_ATOMS: atom_id res chain seq x y z
N MET A 1 0.33 -19.05 -7.57
CA MET A 1 0.51 -18.90 -6.11
C MET A 1 -0.37 -17.75 -5.66
N ILE A 2 -1.14 -17.92 -4.59
CA ILE A 2 -1.97 -16.86 -4.01
C ILE A 2 -1.40 -16.60 -2.62
N LEU A 3 -1.03 -15.34 -2.34
CA LEU A 3 -0.52 -14.90 -1.06
C LEU A 3 -1.48 -13.85 -0.50
N ALA A 4 -1.81 -13.95 0.77
CA ALA A 4 -2.63 -12.99 1.47
C ALA A 4 -1.99 -12.68 2.82
N PHE A 5 -2.15 -11.45 3.28
CA PHE A 5 -1.71 -11.02 4.60
C PHE A 5 -2.81 -10.19 5.25
N ALA A 6 -2.82 -10.17 6.57
CA ALA A 6 -3.61 -9.27 7.38
C ALA A 6 -2.79 -8.94 8.62
N THR A 7 -2.77 -7.66 9.01
CA THR A 7 -2.05 -7.20 10.21
C THR A 7 -2.88 -6.15 10.92
N PRO A 8 -2.95 -6.16 12.26
CA PRO A 8 -3.55 -5.05 13.00
C PRO A 8 -2.65 -3.82 12.86
N LEU A 9 -3.24 -2.69 12.45
CA LEU A 9 -2.54 -1.40 12.29
C LEU A 9 -2.87 -0.41 13.42
N GLY A 10 -3.68 -0.82 14.40
CA GLY A 10 -4.16 0.06 15.46
C GLY A 10 -5.36 0.89 15.02
N GLU A 11 -5.48 2.10 15.58
CA GLU A 11 -6.51 3.07 15.22
C GLU A 11 -6.00 3.96 14.08
N GLY A 12 -6.83 4.14 13.06
CA GLY A 12 -6.45 4.92 11.87
C GLY A 12 -7.62 5.09 10.92
N THR A 13 -7.34 5.71 9.77
CA THR A 13 -8.33 5.88 8.70
C THR A 13 -8.28 4.74 7.68
N ASN A 14 -9.32 4.58 6.87
CA ASN A 14 -9.30 3.64 5.75
C ASN A 14 -8.12 3.93 4.79
N ASN A 15 -7.89 5.21 4.47
CA ASN A 15 -6.81 5.63 3.58
C ASN A 15 -5.43 5.28 4.13
N GLN A 16 -5.26 5.37 5.46
CA GLN A 16 -4.02 4.95 6.13
C GLN A 16 -3.83 3.44 6.03
N ALA A 17 -4.88 2.65 6.33
CA ALA A 17 -4.81 1.20 6.23
C ALA A 17 -4.49 0.73 4.80
N GLU A 18 -5.09 1.36 3.78
CA GLU A 18 -4.81 1.09 2.37
C GLU A 18 -3.37 1.44 1.97
N LEU A 19 -2.86 2.60 2.42
CA LEU A 19 -1.49 3.04 2.17
C LEU A 19 -0.48 2.06 2.79
N GLU A 20 -0.67 1.70 4.05
CA GLU A 20 0.20 0.74 4.74
C GLU A 20 0.14 -0.65 4.11
N ALA A 21 -1.06 -1.11 3.71
CA ALA A 21 -1.22 -2.36 2.98
C ALA A 21 -0.48 -2.35 1.63
N ALA A 22 -0.53 -1.24 0.89
CA ALA A 22 0.20 -1.11 -0.38
C ALA A 22 1.73 -1.11 -0.18
N ILE A 23 2.23 -0.38 0.82
CA ILE A 23 3.67 -0.36 1.16
C ILE A 23 4.15 -1.75 1.56
N PHE A 24 3.41 -2.43 2.45
CA PHE A 24 3.75 -3.77 2.89
C PHE A 24 3.71 -4.78 1.74
N GLY A 25 2.61 -4.82 0.98
CA GLY A 25 2.44 -5.76 -0.13
C GLY A 25 3.50 -5.60 -1.21
N MET A 26 3.87 -4.37 -1.54
CA MET A 26 4.94 -4.08 -2.51
C MET A 26 6.32 -4.51 -1.98
N THR A 27 6.62 -4.17 -0.72
CA THR A 27 7.89 -4.56 -0.06
C THR A 27 8.04 -6.07 -0.01
N TRP A 28 6.98 -6.77 0.39
CA TRP A 28 6.97 -8.23 0.46
C TRP A 28 7.13 -8.86 -0.92
N SER A 29 6.49 -8.29 -1.95
CA SER A 29 6.65 -8.76 -3.34
C SER A 29 8.10 -8.63 -3.83
N LEU A 30 8.77 -7.52 -3.53
CA LEU A 30 10.19 -7.33 -3.87
C LEU A 30 11.10 -8.32 -3.13
N GLN A 31 10.84 -8.57 -1.84
CA GLN A 31 11.59 -9.53 -1.03
C GLN A 31 11.47 -10.97 -1.57
N LEU A 32 10.31 -11.32 -2.14
CA LEU A 32 10.08 -12.61 -2.80
C LEU A 32 10.71 -12.70 -4.21
N GLY A 33 11.33 -11.62 -4.69
CA GLY A 33 12.02 -11.57 -5.99
C GLY A 33 11.12 -11.21 -7.17
N PHE A 34 9.88 -10.75 -6.94
CA PHE A 34 9.01 -10.27 -8.01
C PHE A 34 9.47 -8.89 -8.49
N LYS A 35 9.74 -8.77 -9.79
CA LYS A 35 10.23 -7.53 -10.42
C LYS A 35 9.17 -6.76 -11.21
N ASN A 36 8.11 -7.44 -11.62
CA ASN A 36 6.98 -6.88 -12.33
C ASN A 36 5.73 -7.09 -11.48
N VAL A 37 5.27 -6.03 -10.82
CA VAL A 37 4.14 -6.08 -9.89
C VAL A 37 3.06 -5.13 -10.43
N ILE A 38 1.83 -5.65 -10.51
CA ILE A 38 0.64 -4.85 -10.75
C ILE A 38 -0.06 -4.72 -9.40
N ILE A 39 -0.33 -3.48 -8.99
CA ILE A 39 -1.09 -3.20 -7.78
C ILE A 39 -2.48 -2.75 -8.22
N GLU A 40 -3.51 -3.46 -7.76
CA GLU A 40 -4.92 -3.10 -7.93
C GLU A 40 -5.44 -2.54 -6.60
N VAL A 41 -5.91 -1.30 -6.62
CA VAL A 41 -6.52 -0.63 -5.46
C VAL A 41 -7.80 0.07 -5.89
N ASP A 42 -8.78 0.14 -5.00
CA ASP A 42 -10.04 0.86 -5.16
C ASP A 42 -9.97 2.33 -4.70
N SER A 43 -8.80 2.75 -4.18
CA SER A 43 -8.54 4.08 -3.64
C SER A 43 -7.84 5.00 -4.63
N GLN A 44 -8.59 5.93 -5.22
CA GLN A 44 -8.01 6.94 -6.13
C GLN A 44 -6.99 7.84 -5.43
N LEU A 45 -7.18 8.13 -4.15
CA LEU A 45 -6.26 8.94 -3.35
C LEU A 45 -4.90 8.26 -3.21
N LEU A 46 -4.89 6.94 -2.95
CA LEU A 46 -3.66 6.15 -2.90
C LEU A 46 -2.93 6.12 -4.24
N VAL A 47 -3.68 5.98 -5.35
CA VAL A 47 -3.10 6.08 -6.71
C VAL A 47 -2.41 7.43 -6.90
N ASP A 48 -3.03 8.51 -6.46
CA ASP A 48 -2.47 9.85 -6.59
C ASP A 48 -1.21 10.05 -5.73
N TRP A 49 -1.14 9.45 -4.53
CA TRP A 49 0.06 9.44 -3.69
C TRP A 49 1.22 8.64 -4.29
N ILE A 50 0.96 7.42 -4.77
CA ILE A 50 1.99 6.57 -5.40
C ILE A 50 2.55 7.22 -6.67
N MET A 51 1.68 7.87 -7.44
CA MET A 51 2.06 8.59 -8.65
C MET A 51 2.63 9.99 -8.39
N LEU A 52 2.84 10.35 -7.12
CA LEU A 52 3.40 11.64 -6.68
C LEU A 52 2.62 12.86 -7.19
N LYS A 53 1.32 12.71 -7.45
CA LYS A 53 0.44 13.82 -7.84
C LYS A 53 0.06 14.68 -6.64
N THR A 54 0.04 14.08 -5.46
CA THR A 54 -0.26 14.71 -4.18
C THR A 54 0.65 14.13 -3.10
N ILE A 55 0.85 14.87 -2.02
CA ILE A 55 1.70 14.42 -0.90
C ILE A 55 0.78 13.76 0.14
N PRO A 56 1.05 12.51 0.57
CA PRO A 56 0.31 11.90 1.67
C PRO A 56 0.49 12.74 2.95
N PRO A 57 -0.51 12.77 3.84
CA PRO A 57 -0.34 13.43 5.13
C PRO A 57 0.88 12.83 5.83
N LEU A 58 1.89 13.67 6.09
CA LEU A 58 3.03 13.28 6.91
C LEU A 58 2.51 13.21 8.34
N GLU A 59 2.39 12.00 8.89
CA GLU A 59 2.16 11.84 10.31
C GLU A 59 3.48 12.13 11.06
N TYR A 60 3.40 13.02 12.04
CA TYR A 60 4.47 13.35 12.99
C TYR A 60 4.46 12.39 14.17
#